data_AF-A0A1B6EMI5-F1
#
_entry.id   AF-A0A1B6EMI5-F1
#
_cell.length_a   1.000
_cell.length_b   1.000
_cell.length_c   1.000
_cell.angle_alpha   90.00
_cell.angle_beta   90.00
_cell.angle_gamma   90.00
#
_symmetry.space_group_name_H-M   'P 1'
#
loop_
_entity.id
_entity.type
_entity.pdbx_description
1 polymer ?
#
loop_
_entity_poly.entity_id
_entity_poly.type
_entity_poly.pdbx_seq_one_letter_code
_entity_poly.pdbx_strand_id
1 'polypeptide(L)'
;AFCLKTNKVDGAPDGMTIDQEGMLWVACYNGYQVIRVDPNTGKLLQRLAIPSPNVTSVIFGGPNYEDLYVTTGTLQMTNEQIEKYPHSGCVFRVTGLGVKGTPSLPVVLQTDL
;
A
#
# COMPACT_ATOMS: atom_id res chain seq x y z
N ALA A 1 10.23 -7.94 15.45
CA ALA A 1 9.51 -8.37 14.22
C ALA A 1 8.08 -7.85 14.27
N PHE A 2 7.56 -7.32 13.16
CA PHE A 2 6.17 -6.85 13.06
C PHE A 2 5.19 -8.03 12.96
N CYS A 3 4.01 -7.91 13.59
CA CYS A 3 2.93 -8.91 13.48
C CYS A 3 1.59 -8.19 13.33
N LEU A 4 0.84 -8.51 12.27
CA LEU A 4 -0.46 -7.89 11.99
C LEU A 4 -1.45 -8.15 13.13
N LYS A 5 -1.53 -9.41 13.61
CA LYS A 5 -2.48 -9.82 14.65
C LYS A 5 -2.27 -9.06 15.96
N THR A 6 -1.03 -8.96 16.45
CA THR A 6 -0.73 -8.25 17.72
C THR A 6 -0.98 -6.74 17.60
N ASN A 7 -0.83 -6.19 16.40
CA ASN A 7 -1.12 -4.79 16.12
C ASN A 7 -2.58 -4.52 15.73
N LYS A 8 -3.45 -5.54 15.69
CA LYS A 8 -4.86 -5.45 15.27
C LYS A 8 -5.01 -4.90 13.85
N VAL A 9 -4.15 -5.33 12.92
CA VAL A 9 -4.27 -5.03 11.49
C VAL A 9 -5.10 -6.13 10.84
N ASP A 10 -6.21 -5.73 10.22
CA ASP A 10 -7.09 -6.64 9.50
C ASP A 10 -6.53 -6.96 8.11
N GLY A 11 -6.93 -8.11 7.57
CA GLY A 11 -6.49 -8.58 6.26
C GLY A 11 -5.11 -9.26 6.27
N ALA A 12 -4.53 -9.37 5.09
CA ALA A 12 -3.22 -9.98 4.85
C ALA A 12 -2.29 -8.96 4.14
N PRO A 13 -0.98 -8.97 4.44
CA PRO A 13 -0.05 -8.11 3.71
C PRO A 13 0.05 -8.57 2.26
N ASP A 14 0.04 -7.61 1.33
CA ASP A 14 0.20 -7.84 -0.11
C ASP A 14 1.43 -7.06 -0.61
N GLY A 15 1.28 -6.12 -1.54
CA GLY A 15 2.36 -5.26 -2.01
C GLY A 15 2.86 -4.24 -0.97
N MET A 16 4.12 -3.84 -1.09
CA MET A 16 4.75 -2.87 -0.21
C MET A 16 5.76 -1.96 -0.94
N THR A 17 6.03 -0.79 -0.35
CA THR A 17 7.10 0.13 -0.75
C THR A 17 7.76 0.75 0.49
N ILE A 18 8.81 1.55 0.31
CA ILE A 18 9.51 2.24 1.40
C ILE A 18 9.56 3.76 1.12
N ASP A 19 9.46 4.57 2.18
CA ASP A 19 9.68 6.02 2.09
C ASP A 19 11.14 6.43 2.36
N GLN A 20 11.47 7.70 2.13
CA GLN A 20 12.81 8.27 2.36
C GLN A 20 13.21 8.34 3.83
N GLU A 21 12.27 8.13 4.76
CA GLU A 21 12.58 7.99 6.19
C GLU A 21 12.93 6.54 6.55
N GLY A 22 12.83 5.61 5.59
CA GLY A 22 13.12 4.20 5.79
C GLY A 22 11.95 3.40 6.37
N MET A 23 10.71 3.93 6.30
CA MET A 23 9.53 3.24 6.82
C MET A 23 8.79 2.48 5.71
N LEU A 24 8.30 1.30 6.04
CA LEU A 24 7.55 0.46 5.11
C LEU A 24 6.10 0.92 5.01
N TRP A 25 5.59 1.01 3.79
CA TRP A 25 4.16 1.16 3.48
C TRP A 25 3.65 -0.15 2.90
N VAL A 26 2.66 -0.76 3.54
CA VAL A 26 2.19 -2.12 3.21
C VAL A 26 0.69 -2.10 2.94
N ALA A 27 0.29 -2.55 1.75
CA ALA A 27 -1.10 -2.80 1.39
C ALA A 27 -1.66 -3.98 2.21
N CYS A 28 -2.89 -3.85 2.70
CA CYS A 28 -3.57 -4.93 3.43
C CYS A 28 -4.79 -5.43 2.63
N TYR A 29 -4.62 -6.57 1.96
CA TYR A 29 -5.69 -7.23 1.22
C TYR A 29 -6.79 -7.72 2.16
N ASN A 30 -8.05 -7.46 1.81
CA ASN A 30 -9.22 -7.63 2.69
C ASN A 30 -9.11 -6.84 4.02
N GLY A 31 -8.26 -5.81 4.06
CA GLY A 31 -7.92 -5.03 5.25
C GLY A 31 -8.36 -3.57 5.18
N TYR A 32 -8.89 -3.11 4.05
CA TYR A 32 -9.38 -1.73 3.84
C TYR A 32 -8.35 -0.63 4.11
N GLN A 33 -7.06 -0.97 4.06
CA GLN A 33 -6.04 -0.04 4.51
C GLN A 33 -4.67 -0.29 3.89
N VAL A 34 -3.85 0.76 3.98
CA VAL A 34 -2.39 0.69 3.92
C VAL A 34 -1.86 1.01 5.31
N ILE A 35 -0.82 0.32 5.76
CA ILE A 35 -0.15 0.61 7.04
C ILE A 35 1.26 1.15 6.81
N ARG A 36 1.73 2.02 7.70
CA ARG A 36 3.12 2.48 7.77
C ARG A 36 3.80 1.87 8.98
N VAL A 37 4.91 1.18 8.79
CA VAL A 37 5.61 0.41 9.84
C VAL A 37 7.08 0.78 9.86
N ASP A 38 7.64 0.96 11.07
CA ASP A 38 9.08 1.05 11.26
C ASP A 38 9.70 -0.35 11.20
N PRO A 39 10.53 -0.67 10.19
CA PRO A 39 11.11 -2.00 10.05
C PRO A 39 12.16 -2.32 11.12
N ASN A 40 12.78 -1.31 11.74
CA ASN A 40 13.82 -1.52 12.75
C ASN A 40 13.23 -1.90 14.10
N THR A 41 12.11 -1.27 14.48
CA THR A 41 11.46 -1.51 15.78
C THR A 41 10.26 -2.44 15.68
N GLY A 42 9.66 -2.58 14.50
CA GLY A 42 8.38 -3.26 14.30
C GLY A 42 7.19 -2.45 14.84
N LYS A 43 7.32 -1.13 15.00
CA LYS A 43 6.23 -0.26 15.47
C LYS A 43 5.30 0.09 14.32
N LEU A 44 3.98 -0.03 14.54
CA LEU A 44 2.97 0.56 13.67
C LEU A 44 2.96 2.08 13.85
N LEU A 45 3.25 2.82 12.79
CA LEU A 45 3.32 4.28 12.80
C LEU A 45 2.01 4.94 12.33
N GLN A 46 1.37 4.36 11.32
CA GLN A 46 0.18 4.95 10.71
C GLN A 46 -0.72 3.88 10.08
N ARG A 47 -2.02 4.19 10.02
CA ARG A 47 -3.02 3.48 9.22
C ARG A 47 -3.68 4.47 8.28
N LEU A 48 -3.78 4.10 7.02
CA LEU A 48 -4.41 4.88 5.97
C LEU A 48 -5.60 4.08 5.44
N ALA A 49 -6.81 4.54 5.74
CA ALA A 49 -8.03 3.90 5.26
C ALA A 49 -8.19 4.09 3.75
N ILE A 50 -8.52 3.03 3.04
CA ILE A 50 -8.80 3.01 1.60
C ILE A 50 -10.23 2.51 1.42
N PRO A 51 -11.07 3.18 0.61
CA PRO A 51 -12.48 2.80 0.43
C PRO A 51 -12.63 1.59 -0.52
N SER A 52 -11.89 0.52 -0.25
CA SER A 52 -11.92 -0.76 -0.94
C SER A 52 -11.35 -1.87 -0.03
N PRO A 53 -12.01 -3.03 0.12
CA PRO A 53 -11.49 -4.15 0.92
C PRO A 53 -10.14 -4.65 0.43
N ASN A 54 -10.04 -4.85 -0.89
CA ASN A 54 -8.94 -5.56 -1.52
C ASN A 54 -7.86 -4.56 -1.97
N VAL A 55 -7.13 -4.00 -1.00
CA VAL A 55 -5.97 -3.15 -1.27
C VAL A 55 -4.78 -4.05 -1.62
N THR A 56 -4.23 -3.90 -2.83
CA THR A 56 -3.28 -4.89 -3.39
C THR A 56 -1.84 -4.43 -3.37
N SER A 57 -1.55 -3.16 -3.68
CA SER A 57 -0.16 -2.67 -3.70
C SER A 57 -0.08 -1.16 -3.58
N VAL A 58 1.12 -0.66 -3.34
CA VAL A 58 1.41 0.76 -3.13
C VAL A 58 2.73 1.18 -3.78
N ILE A 59 2.78 2.40 -4.31
CA ILE A 59 4.02 3.02 -4.82
C ILE A 59 3.95 4.54 -4.69
N PHE A 60 5.06 5.17 -4.32
CA PHE A 60 5.17 6.63 -4.38
C PHE A 60 5.43 7.11 -5.80
N GLY A 61 4.79 8.22 -6.18
CA GLY A 61 4.91 8.84 -7.48
C GLY A 61 4.51 10.33 -7.46
N GLY A 62 4.08 10.82 -8.61
CA GLY A 62 3.93 12.26 -8.83
C GLY A 62 5.29 12.95 -9.03
N PRO A 63 5.31 14.25 -9.39
CA PRO A 63 6.54 14.96 -9.77
C PRO A 63 7.64 14.94 -8.70
N ASN A 64 7.25 14.87 -7.42
CA ASN A 64 8.14 14.94 -6.27
C ASN A 64 8.17 13.66 -5.42
N TYR A 65 7.56 12.56 -5.88
CA TYR A 65 7.39 11.33 -5.10
C TYR A 65 6.64 11.52 -3.77
N GLU A 66 5.75 12.50 -3.69
CA GLU A 66 4.94 12.85 -2.49
C GLU A 66 3.55 12.20 -2.50
N ASP A 67 3.14 11.63 -3.64
CA ASP A 67 1.83 11.00 -3.82
C ASP A 67 1.97 9.48 -3.67
N LEU A 68 1.22 8.86 -2.77
CA LEU A 68 1.13 7.41 -2.69
C LEU A 68 -0.01 6.91 -3.58
N TYR A 69 0.33 6.22 -4.66
CA TYR A 69 -0.63 5.51 -5.50
C TYR A 69 -0.91 4.14 -4.90
N VAL A 70 -2.19 3.78 -4.85
CA VAL A 70 -2.68 2.55 -4.22
C VAL A 70 -3.55 1.80 -5.21
N THR A 71 -3.18 0.56 -5.53
CA THR A 71 -3.99 -0.31 -6.39
C THR A 71 -4.97 -1.12 -5.56
N THR A 72 -6.13 -1.40 -6.12
CA THR A 72 -7.14 -2.26 -5.49
C THR A 72 -7.70 -3.27 -6.49
N GLY A 73 -8.34 -4.33 -6.02
CA GLY A 73 -8.96 -5.35 -6.85
C GLY A 73 -10.42 -5.60 -6.52
N THR A 74 -11.13 -6.30 -7.40
CA THR A 74 -12.51 -6.76 -7.20
C THR A 74 -12.63 -8.27 -7.09
N LEU A 75 -11.51 -9.00 -7.19
CA LEU A 75 -11.49 -10.45 -7.13
C LEU A 75 -12.15 -10.93 -5.82
N GLN A 76 -13.08 -11.87 -5.93
CA GLN A 76 -13.84 -12.48 -4.82
C GLN A 76 -14.73 -11.52 -4.01
N MET A 77 -14.98 -10.30 -4.48
CA MET A 77 -15.99 -9.45 -3.86
C MET A 77 -17.41 -9.94 -4.19
N THR A 78 -18.31 -9.88 -3.20
CA THR A 78 -19.74 -10.12 -3.42
C THR A 78 -20.39 -8.93 -4.11
N ASN A 79 -21.58 -9.13 -4.70
CA ASN A 79 -22.36 -8.03 -5.28
C ASN A 79 -22.68 -6.93 -4.24
N GLU A 80 -22.99 -7.32 -3.00
CA GLU A 80 -23.21 -6.39 -1.89
C GLU A 80 -21.96 -5.56 -1.58
N GLN A 81 -20.77 -6.19 -1.59
CA GLN A 81 -19.52 -5.47 -1.38
C GLN A 81 -19.21 -4.52 -2.55
N ILE A 82 -19.49 -4.92 -3.79
CA ILE A 82 -19.31 -4.07 -4.96
C ILE A 82 -20.25 -2.85 -4.89
N GLU A 83 -21.50 -3.04 -4.50
CA GLU A 83 -22.48 -1.96 -4.32
C GLU A 83 -22.05 -1.00 -3.20
N LYS A 84 -21.54 -1.55 -2.09
CA LYS A 84 -21.06 -0.76 -0.94
C LYS A 84 -19.74 -0.03 -1.22
N TYR A 85 -18.86 -0.62 -2.03
CA TYR A 85 -17.54 -0.09 -2.38
C TYR A 85 -17.36 -0.01 -3.91
N PRO A 86 -18.08 0.91 -4.58
CA PRO A 86 -18.14 0.96 -6.04
C PRO A 86 -16.81 1.34 -6.72
N HIS A 87 -15.85 1.85 -5.94
CA HIS A 87 -14.51 2.21 -6.43
C HIS A 87 -13.47 1.09 -6.23
N SER A 88 -13.86 -0.08 -5.73
CA SER A 88 -12.98 -1.24 -5.73
C SER A 88 -12.57 -1.62 -7.15
N GLY A 89 -11.28 -1.90 -7.35
CA GLY A 89 -10.68 -2.10 -8.68
C GLY A 89 -10.09 -0.82 -9.29
N CYS A 90 -10.41 0.36 -8.75
CA CYS A 90 -9.75 1.60 -9.16
C CYS A 90 -8.36 1.75 -8.52
N VAL A 91 -7.59 2.68 -9.08
CA VAL A 91 -6.35 3.20 -8.46
C VAL A 91 -6.69 4.46 -7.67
N PHE A 92 -6.23 4.51 -6.42
CA PHE A 92 -6.35 5.68 -5.57
C PHE A 92 -5.02 6.45 -5.55
N ARG A 93 -5.10 7.77 -5.39
CA ARG A 93 -3.95 8.63 -5.15
C ARG A 93 -4.13 9.32 -3.81
N VAL A 94 -3.16 9.16 -2.91
CA VAL A 94 -3.17 9.76 -1.58
C VAL A 94 -2.06 10.78 -1.48
N THR A 95 -2.42 12.01 -1.09
CA THR A 95 -1.51 13.15 -1.00
C THR A 95 -1.45 13.68 0.43
N GLY A 96 -0.49 14.57 0.73
CA GLY A 96 -0.39 15.20 2.05
C GLY A 96 0.10 14.28 3.16
N LEU A 97 0.84 13.22 2.84
CA LEU A 97 1.40 12.28 3.83
C LEU A 97 2.61 12.85 4.59
N GLY A 98 3.18 13.97 4.14
CA GLY A 98 4.33 14.62 4.77
C GLY A 98 5.66 13.89 4.58
N VAL A 99 5.68 12.82 3.77
CA VAL A 99 6.86 12.01 3.45
C VAL A 99 6.97 11.80 1.94
N LYS A 100 8.15 11.40 1.49
CA LYS A 100 8.45 11.15 0.07
C LYS A 100 8.90 9.71 -0.12
N GLY A 101 8.61 9.14 -1.27
CA GLY A 101 9.26 7.90 -1.71
C GLY A 101 10.52 8.14 -2.51
N THR A 102 11.02 7.06 -3.11
CA THR A 102 12.18 7.06 -4.00
C THR A 102 11.78 6.67 -5.42
N PRO A 103 12.53 7.12 -6.45
CA PRO A 103 12.37 6.59 -7.80
C PRO A 103 12.48 5.07 -7.83
N SER A 104 11.62 4.41 -8.61
CA SER A 104 11.79 2.99 -8.89
C SER A 104 13.07 2.77 -9.68
N LEU A 105 13.89 1.80 -9.24
CA LEU A 105 15.13 1.47 -9.93
C LEU A 105 14.79 0.70 -11.22
N PRO A 106 15.33 1.12 -12.38
CA PRO A 106 15.17 0.35 -13.60
C PRO A 106 15.90 -0.99 -13.46
N VAL A 107 15.30 -2.04 -14.02
CA VAL A 107 16.00 -3.31 -14.22
C VAL A 107 16.98 -3.14 -15.38
N VAL A 108 18.26 -3.38 -15.13
CA VAL A 108 19.31 -3.36 -16.17
C VAL A 108 19.60 -4.80 -16.58
N LEU A 109 19.24 -5.16 -17.82
CA LEU A 109 19.55 -6.46 -18.40
C LEU A 109 20.87 -6.35 -19.16
N GLN A 110 21.79 -7.30 -18.93
CA GLN A 110 22.92 -7.49 -19.84
C GLN A 110 22.43 -8.30 -21.03
N THR A 111 22.56 -7.74 -22.23
CA THR A 111 22.06 -8.35 -23.48
C THR A 111 23.12 -9.11 -24.25
N ASP A 112 24.29 -9.35 -23.65
CA ASP A 112 25.38 -10.10 -24.27
C ASP A 112 25.12 -11.62 -24.10
N LEU A 113 24.16 -12.11 -24.88
CA LEU A 113 24.00 -13.53 -25.24
C LEU A 113 24.38 -13.72 -26.70
#